data_AF-A0A2D8GB93-F1
#
_entry.id   AF-A0A2D8GB93-F1
#
_cell.length_a   1.000
_cell.length_b   1.000
_cell.length_c   1.000
_cell.angle_alpha   90.00
_cell.angle_beta   90.00
_cell.angle_gamma   90.00
#
_symmetry.space_group_name_H-M   'P 1'
#
loop_
_entity.id
_entity.type
_entity.pdbx_description
1 polymer ?
#
loop_
_entity_poly.entity_id
_entity_poly.type
_entity_poly.pdbx_seq_one_letter_code
_entity_poly.pdbx_strand_id
1 'polypeptide(L)'
;MKHNKKRNTAFLYECLIRELTRAIVRENIEKQTKVKELLREFFTKGKALSEDLGIYNDLMKTKCQDPVKAKRFIFEVKRDWESLDRKEIFNEQTKLIKHINEHLDPKLFSCFVENYRDLATIGSFLQSTSLKAKQRIVSEDRMLSLLSDETTETKDLKHIDNLTYNTFVEKFNESYKHTLRDEQRLLLTNYITSFSDNGLGLKVYMNEEVGRLKQKINTLLVKSSFSDDYNQKFNKILEKLDGFSSRKIDEDMVKDTFYIQDLIAEVLKNEN
;
A
#
# COMPACT_ATOMS: atom_id res chain seq x y z
N MET A 1 5.81 -26.85 -12.03
CA MET A 1 5.37 -26.96 -10.62
C MET A 1 4.54 -25.72 -10.30
N LYS A 2 3.31 -25.90 -9.78
CA LYS A 2 2.44 -24.78 -9.38
C LYS A 2 2.95 -24.24 -8.05
N HIS A 3 3.50 -23.02 -8.03
CA HIS A 3 4.01 -22.40 -6.80
C HIS A 3 2.87 -22.24 -5.78
N ASN A 4 3.04 -22.77 -4.57
CA ASN A 4 2.08 -22.57 -3.49
C ASN A 4 2.42 -21.29 -2.74
N LYS A 5 1.65 -20.23 -3.02
CA LYS A 5 1.76 -18.91 -2.41
C LYS A 5 1.86 -18.97 -0.87
N LYS A 6 1.08 -19.85 -0.23
CA LYS A 6 1.04 -19.99 1.23
C LYS A 6 2.28 -20.67 1.82
N ARG A 7 3.12 -21.31 1.00
CA ARG A 7 4.37 -21.98 1.43
C ARG A 7 5.61 -21.10 1.28
N ASN A 8 5.40 -19.80 1.13
CA ASN A 8 6.45 -18.80 1.06
C ASN A 8 6.40 -17.96 2.34
N THR A 9 7.44 -18.07 3.17
CA THR A 9 7.49 -17.45 4.50
C THR A 9 7.45 -15.93 4.43
N ALA A 10 8.16 -15.32 3.48
CA ALA A 10 8.10 -13.89 3.25
C ALA A 10 6.71 -13.42 2.81
N PHE A 11 6.01 -14.19 2.00
CA PHE A 11 4.63 -13.87 1.65
C PHE A 11 3.68 -13.92 2.87
N LEU A 12 3.81 -14.92 3.74
CA LEU A 12 3.01 -15.02 4.96
C LEU A 12 3.25 -13.81 5.87
N TYR A 13 4.51 -13.44 6.05
CA TYR A 13 4.90 -12.25 6.80
C TYR A 13 4.28 -10.97 6.21
N GLU A 14 4.40 -10.77 4.89
CA GLU A 14 3.84 -9.60 4.20
C GLU A 14 2.32 -9.48 4.35
N CYS A 15 1.57 -10.58 4.25
CA CYS A 15 0.13 -10.48 4.47
C CYS A 15 -0.23 -10.17 5.93
N LEU A 16 0.54 -10.65 6.93
CA LEU A 16 0.32 -10.25 8.33
C LEU A 16 0.63 -8.76 8.54
N ILE A 17 1.72 -8.24 7.99
CA ILE A 17 2.06 -6.81 8.08
C ILE A 17 0.97 -5.96 7.42
N ARG A 18 0.52 -6.31 6.22
CA ARG A 18 -0.56 -5.59 5.53
C ARG A 18 -1.89 -5.66 6.29
N GLU A 19 -2.20 -6.79 6.92
CA GLU A 19 -3.40 -6.91 7.75
C GLU A 19 -3.29 -6.08 9.03
N LEU A 20 -2.11 -6.05 9.66
CA LEU A 20 -1.85 -5.19 10.81
C LEU A 20 -2.04 -3.72 10.43
N THR A 21 -1.47 -3.28 9.31
CA THR A 21 -1.63 -1.90 8.80
C THR A 21 -3.10 -1.57 8.55
N ARG A 22 -3.85 -2.48 7.92
CA ARG A 22 -5.29 -2.31 7.70
C ARG A 22 -6.07 -2.20 9.01
N ALA A 23 -5.71 -3.01 10.02
CA ALA A 23 -6.34 -2.98 11.33
C ALA A 23 -5.99 -1.69 12.11
N ILE A 24 -4.80 -1.13 11.92
CA ILE A 24 -4.40 0.17 12.47
C ILE A 24 -5.22 1.30 11.84
N VAL A 25 -5.28 1.36 10.51
CA VAL A 25 -6.04 2.41 9.78
C VAL A 25 -7.53 2.39 10.11
N ARG A 26 -8.08 1.21 10.38
CA ARG A 26 -9.50 1.03 10.74
C ARG A 26 -9.77 1.08 12.25
N GLU A 27 -8.75 1.39 13.06
CA GLU A 27 -8.84 1.42 14.53
C GLU A 27 -9.38 0.11 15.15
N ASN A 28 -9.20 -1.02 14.46
CA ASN A 28 -9.67 -2.32 14.93
C ASN A 28 -8.65 -2.93 15.89
N ILE A 29 -8.78 -2.58 17.18
CA ILE A 29 -7.84 -2.97 18.24
C ILE A 29 -7.77 -4.50 18.43
N GLU A 30 -8.92 -5.19 18.35
CA GLU A 30 -8.97 -6.65 18.51
C GLU A 30 -8.11 -7.35 17.44
N LYS A 31 -8.26 -6.94 16.18
CA LYS A 31 -7.51 -7.53 15.06
C LYS A 31 -6.03 -7.16 15.11
N GLN A 32 -5.71 -5.93 15.53
CA GLN A 32 -4.32 -5.53 15.76
C GLN A 32 -3.63 -6.43 16.78
N THR A 33 -4.29 -6.71 17.91
CA THR A 33 -3.75 -7.56 18.98
C THR A 33 -3.49 -8.97 18.46
N LYS A 34 -4.47 -9.59 17.80
CA LYS A 34 -4.32 -10.94 17.23
C LYS A 34 -3.17 -11.03 16.22
N VAL A 35 -3.04 -10.06 15.32
CA VAL A 35 -1.95 -10.06 14.32
C VAL A 35 -0.59 -9.83 14.98
N LYS A 36 -0.50 -8.95 15.98
CA LYS A 36 0.74 -8.73 16.76
C LYS A 36 1.15 -9.99 17.52
N GLU A 37 0.20 -10.74 18.07
CA GLU A 37 0.47 -12.02 18.73
C GLU A 37 1.06 -13.04 17.76
N LEU A 38 0.46 -13.22 16.57
CA LEU A 38 1.00 -14.12 15.54
C LEU A 38 2.40 -13.69 15.08
N LEU A 39 2.64 -12.40 14.88
CA LEU A 39 3.97 -11.89 14.53
C LEU A 39 4.99 -12.19 15.65
N ARG A 40 4.60 -12.05 16.91
CA ARG A 40 5.46 -12.39 18.05
C ARG A 40 5.73 -13.89 18.15
N GLU A 41 4.71 -14.71 17.97
CA GLU A 41 4.80 -16.16 18.11
C GLU A 41 5.71 -16.79 17.04
N PHE A 42 5.55 -16.36 15.78
CA PHE A 42 6.18 -17.02 14.64
C PHE A 42 7.42 -16.30 14.09
N PHE A 43 7.52 -14.96 14.23
CA PHE A 43 8.55 -14.16 13.54
C PHE A 43 9.52 -13.43 14.48
N THR A 44 9.49 -13.69 15.79
CA THR A 44 10.51 -13.20 16.72
C THR A 44 11.87 -13.87 16.49
N LYS A 45 12.94 -13.18 16.90
CA LYS A 45 14.32 -13.66 16.72
C LYS A 45 14.50 -15.05 17.35
N GLY A 46 15.12 -15.96 16.59
CA GLY A 46 15.36 -17.35 16.99
C GLY A 46 14.19 -18.31 16.72
N LYS A 47 13.11 -17.84 16.09
CA LYS A 47 12.05 -18.71 15.55
C LYS A 47 12.41 -19.18 14.15
N ALA A 48 12.03 -20.41 13.82
CA ALA A 48 12.28 -21.01 12.50
C ALA A 48 11.79 -20.14 11.32
N LEU A 49 10.59 -19.54 11.41
CA LEU A 49 10.08 -18.66 10.34
C LEU A 49 10.79 -17.30 10.30
N SER A 50 11.36 -16.83 11.42
CA SER A 50 12.16 -15.61 11.45
C SER A 50 13.49 -15.82 10.74
N GLU A 51 14.13 -16.97 10.97
CA GLU A 51 15.38 -17.35 10.30
C GLU A 51 15.17 -17.57 8.80
N ASP A 52 14.13 -18.33 8.41
CA ASP A 52 13.78 -18.52 7.00
C ASP A 52 13.45 -17.17 6.33
N LEU A 53 12.71 -16.27 7.02
CA LEU A 53 12.44 -14.91 6.53
C LEU A 53 13.72 -14.08 6.34
N GLY A 54 14.73 -14.25 7.19
CA GLY A 54 16.03 -13.60 7.06
C GLY A 54 16.66 -13.86 5.69
N ILE A 55 16.65 -15.12 5.25
CA ILE A 55 17.19 -15.54 3.95
C ILE A 55 16.43 -14.90 2.78
N TYR A 56 15.09 -14.85 2.87
CA TYR A 56 14.30 -14.13 1.87
C TYR A 56 14.69 -12.66 1.82
N ASN A 57 14.89 -12.02 2.98
CA ASN A 57 15.29 -10.62 3.05
C ASN A 57 16.67 -10.37 2.45
N ASP A 58 17.63 -11.27 2.65
CA ASP A 58 18.97 -11.15 2.07
C ASP A 58 18.91 -11.16 0.54
N LEU A 59 18.10 -12.04 -0.06
CA LEU A 59 17.89 -12.09 -1.52
C LEU A 59 17.09 -10.90 -2.07
N MET A 60 16.15 -10.36 -1.30
CA MET A 60 15.35 -9.20 -1.72
C MET A 60 16.13 -7.88 -1.66
N LYS A 61 16.92 -7.68 -0.60
CA LYS A 61 17.60 -6.41 -0.32
C LYS A 61 18.94 -6.29 -1.04
N THR A 62 19.59 -7.41 -1.34
CA THR A 62 20.90 -7.39 -2.00
C THR A 62 20.73 -7.08 -3.47
N LYS A 63 21.55 -6.17 -3.98
CA LYS A 63 21.69 -5.89 -5.41
C LYS A 63 23.16 -6.02 -5.78
N CYS A 64 23.44 -6.70 -6.89
CA CYS A 64 24.82 -7.01 -7.28
C CYS A 64 24.96 -6.96 -8.79
N GLN A 65 25.78 -6.02 -9.25
CA GLN A 65 26.10 -5.84 -10.67
C GLN A 65 27.25 -6.73 -11.14
N ASP A 66 28.07 -7.26 -10.21
CA ASP A 66 29.15 -8.19 -10.52
C ASP A 66 28.57 -9.62 -10.64
N PRO A 67 28.52 -10.21 -11.86
CA PRO A 67 27.88 -11.50 -12.05
C PRO A 67 28.57 -12.64 -11.30
N VAL A 68 29.89 -12.54 -11.06
CA VAL A 68 30.65 -13.57 -10.36
C VAL A 68 30.32 -13.52 -8.87
N LYS A 69 30.30 -12.32 -8.28
CA LYS A 69 29.90 -12.12 -6.89
C LYS A 69 28.43 -12.48 -6.67
N ALA A 70 27.54 -12.11 -7.60
CA ALA A 70 26.12 -12.45 -7.53
C ALA A 70 25.91 -13.97 -7.53
N LYS A 71 26.59 -14.70 -8.42
CA LYS A 71 26.57 -16.17 -8.46
C LYS A 71 27.07 -16.78 -7.16
N ARG A 72 28.18 -16.27 -6.61
CA ARG A 72 28.70 -16.77 -5.34
C ARG A 72 27.72 -16.48 -4.20
N PHE A 73 27.14 -15.28 -4.16
CA PHE A 73 26.17 -14.87 -3.15
C PHE A 73 24.94 -15.78 -3.14
N ILE A 74 24.27 -16.01 -4.27
CA ILE A 74 23.10 -16.89 -4.31
C ILE A 74 23.41 -18.32 -3.92
N PHE A 75 24.63 -18.79 -4.21
CA PHE A 75 25.09 -20.12 -3.82
C PHE A 75 25.23 -20.23 -2.30
N GLU A 76 25.87 -19.26 -1.65
CA GLU A 76 26.01 -19.22 -0.19
C GLU A 76 24.65 -19.11 0.51
N VAL A 77 23.80 -18.17 0.06
CA VAL A 77 22.46 -17.98 0.64
C VAL A 77 21.59 -19.23 0.49
N LYS A 78 21.71 -19.95 -0.64
CA LYS A 78 21.00 -21.22 -0.82
C LYS A 78 21.51 -22.30 0.13
N ARG A 79 22.82 -22.37 0.38
CA ARG A 79 23.39 -23.30 1.36
C ARG A 79 22.87 -22.99 2.77
N ASP A 80 22.81 -21.71 3.13
CA ASP A 80 22.28 -21.28 4.43
C ASP A 80 20.79 -21.68 4.55
N TRP A 81 20.01 -21.56 3.48
CA TRP A 81 18.61 -21.99 3.43
C TRP A 81 18.41 -23.49 3.57
N GLU A 82 19.29 -24.28 2.95
CA GLU A 82 19.32 -25.74 3.05
C GLU A 82 19.78 -26.23 4.43
N SER A 83 20.53 -25.40 5.18
CA SER A 83 20.98 -25.73 6.53
C SER A 83 19.89 -25.64 7.60
N LEU A 84 18.79 -24.92 7.32
CA LEU A 84 17.64 -24.82 8.22
C LEU A 84 16.82 -26.13 8.23
N ASP A 85 16.19 -26.47 9.37
CA ASP A 85 15.26 -27.60 9.44
C ASP A 85 14.00 -27.33 8.60
N ARG A 86 14.00 -27.86 7.38
CA ARG A 86 12.90 -27.68 6.43
C ARG A 86 11.59 -28.32 6.91
N LYS A 87 11.66 -29.38 7.73
CA LYS A 87 10.48 -30.03 8.28
C LYS A 87 9.88 -29.17 9.38
N GLU A 88 10.70 -28.58 10.24
CA GLU A 88 10.27 -27.60 11.22
C GLU A 88 9.61 -26.39 10.56
N ILE A 89 10.26 -25.79 9.55
CA ILE A 89 9.69 -24.64 8.82
C ILE A 89 8.33 -25.00 8.19
N PHE A 90 8.21 -26.16 7.55
CA PHE A 90 6.94 -26.60 6.98
C PHE A 90 5.84 -26.76 8.05
N ASN A 91 6.19 -27.29 9.22
CA ASN A 91 5.26 -27.45 10.33
C ASN A 91 4.82 -26.09 10.89
N GLU A 92 5.76 -25.18 11.12
CA GLU A 92 5.47 -23.82 11.61
C GLU A 92 4.64 -23.01 10.61
N GLN A 93 4.95 -23.09 9.31
CA GLN A 93 4.09 -22.52 8.26
C GLN A 93 2.66 -23.10 8.32
N THR A 94 2.53 -24.42 8.53
CA THR A 94 1.22 -25.07 8.61
C THR A 94 0.43 -24.59 9.83
N LYS A 95 1.09 -24.47 11.00
CA LYS A 95 0.49 -23.90 12.21
C LYS A 95 0.03 -22.46 11.98
N LEU A 96 0.89 -21.61 11.44
CA LEU A 96 0.55 -20.22 11.15
C LEU A 96 -0.63 -20.10 10.18
N ILE A 97 -0.63 -20.89 9.08
CA ILE A 97 -1.75 -20.91 8.13
C ILE A 97 -3.06 -21.33 8.82
N LYS A 98 -3.00 -22.32 9.71
CA LYS A 98 -4.16 -22.77 10.49
C LYS A 98 -4.68 -21.65 11.38
N HIS A 99 -3.81 -21.01 12.17
CA HIS A 99 -4.18 -19.85 13.01
C HIS A 99 -4.79 -18.71 12.20
N ILE A 100 -4.22 -18.38 11.02
CA ILE A 100 -4.79 -17.36 10.13
C ILE A 100 -6.21 -17.76 9.68
N ASN A 101 -6.44 -19.02 9.30
CA ASN A 101 -7.77 -19.45 8.85
C ASN A 101 -8.80 -19.47 9.99
N GLU A 102 -8.37 -19.79 11.21
CA GLU A 102 -9.27 -19.95 12.37
C GLU A 102 -9.55 -18.64 13.10
N HIS A 103 -8.60 -17.70 13.12
CA HIS A 103 -8.68 -16.50 13.97
C HIS A 103 -8.63 -15.19 13.18
N LEU A 104 -8.28 -15.24 11.90
CA LEU A 104 -8.32 -14.12 10.97
C LEU A 104 -9.19 -14.47 9.75
N ASP A 105 -9.30 -13.55 8.80
CA ASP A 105 -10.06 -13.77 7.56
C ASP A 105 -9.18 -14.57 6.56
N PRO A 106 -9.62 -15.74 6.06
CA PRO A 106 -8.91 -16.48 5.01
C PRO A 106 -8.63 -15.68 3.74
N LYS A 107 -9.40 -14.60 3.47
CA LYS A 107 -9.13 -13.65 2.38
C LYS A 107 -7.80 -12.92 2.51
N LEU A 108 -7.14 -12.99 3.67
CA LEU A 108 -5.80 -12.47 3.90
C LEU A 108 -4.79 -13.02 2.89
N PHE A 109 -4.91 -14.29 2.46
CA PHE A 109 -3.99 -14.85 1.46
C PHE A 109 -4.20 -14.27 0.04
N SER A 110 -5.35 -13.64 -0.20
CA SER A 110 -5.65 -12.90 -1.42
C SER A 110 -5.16 -11.45 -1.35
N CYS A 111 -4.36 -11.09 -0.33
CA CYS A 111 -3.75 -9.76 -0.23
C CYS A 111 -2.90 -9.46 -1.48
N PHE A 112 -3.08 -8.25 -2.03
CA PHE A 112 -2.20 -7.73 -3.08
C PHE A 112 -0.85 -7.39 -2.46
N VAL A 113 0.21 -7.95 -3.04
CA VAL A 113 1.60 -7.77 -2.62
C VAL A 113 2.38 -7.36 -3.86
N GLU A 114 2.85 -6.11 -3.88
CA GLU A 114 3.44 -5.47 -5.06
C GLU A 114 4.64 -6.25 -5.63
N ASN A 115 5.50 -6.74 -4.74
CA ASN A 115 6.68 -7.55 -5.03
C ASN A 115 6.40 -9.07 -5.04
N TYR A 116 5.14 -9.51 -5.18
CA TYR A 116 4.82 -10.95 -5.13
C TYR A 116 5.55 -11.77 -6.19
N ARG A 117 5.78 -11.20 -7.39
CA ARG A 117 6.55 -11.86 -8.45
C ARG A 117 7.96 -12.21 -7.99
N ASP A 118 8.59 -11.29 -7.28
CA ASP A 118 9.97 -11.42 -6.80
C ASP A 118 10.01 -12.45 -5.66
N LEU A 119 9.06 -12.36 -4.73
CA LEU A 119 8.88 -13.36 -3.67
C LEU A 119 8.67 -14.77 -4.25
N ALA A 120 7.84 -14.91 -5.28
CA ALA A 120 7.58 -16.19 -5.94
C ALA A 120 8.83 -16.71 -6.67
N THR A 121 9.62 -15.80 -7.25
CA THR A 121 10.89 -16.13 -7.91
C THR A 121 11.91 -16.65 -6.90
N ILE A 122 12.09 -15.93 -5.79
CA ILE A 122 12.96 -16.32 -4.67
C ILE A 122 12.52 -17.66 -4.10
N GLY A 123 11.23 -17.82 -3.77
CA GLY A 123 10.72 -19.08 -3.21
C GLY A 123 10.91 -20.27 -4.15
N SER A 124 10.72 -20.06 -5.46
CA SER A 124 10.96 -21.10 -6.46
C SER A 124 12.44 -21.44 -6.62
N PHE A 125 13.33 -20.45 -6.50
CA PHE A 125 14.78 -20.64 -6.51
C PHE A 125 15.23 -21.45 -5.29
N LEU A 126 14.80 -21.07 -4.08
CA LEU A 126 15.15 -21.77 -2.85
C LEU A 126 14.67 -23.22 -2.86
N GLN A 127 13.44 -23.47 -3.34
CA GLN A 127 12.87 -24.82 -3.43
C GLN A 127 13.37 -25.67 -4.62
N SER A 128 14.29 -25.13 -5.44
CA SER A 128 14.71 -25.78 -6.69
C SER A 128 15.62 -27.00 -6.50
N THR A 129 16.06 -27.32 -5.28
CA THR A 129 17.06 -28.38 -5.01
C THR A 129 16.63 -29.76 -5.52
N SER A 130 15.33 -30.04 -5.50
CA SER A 130 14.73 -31.29 -6.03
C SER A 130 14.60 -31.34 -7.56
N LEU A 131 14.87 -30.24 -8.27
CA LEU A 131 14.78 -30.15 -9.72
C LEU A 131 16.04 -30.71 -10.42
N LYS A 132 15.89 -31.07 -11.71
CA LYS A 132 17.02 -31.50 -12.54
C LYS A 132 18.00 -30.36 -12.78
N ALA A 133 19.27 -30.68 -13.05
CA ALA A 133 20.34 -29.70 -13.23
C ALA A 133 19.99 -28.53 -14.17
N LYS A 134 19.46 -28.81 -15.37
CA LYS A 134 19.02 -27.78 -16.32
C LYS A 134 17.98 -26.81 -15.73
N GLN A 135 17.02 -27.32 -14.96
CA GLN A 135 15.98 -26.51 -14.35
C GLN A 135 16.53 -25.66 -13.18
N ARG A 136 17.50 -26.19 -12.43
CA ARG A 136 18.19 -25.43 -11.38
C ARG A 136 18.97 -24.26 -11.97
N ILE A 137 19.67 -24.47 -13.08
CA ILE A 137 20.37 -23.40 -13.81
C ILE A 137 19.37 -22.31 -14.26
N VAL A 138 18.23 -22.70 -14.84
CA VAL A 138 17.19 -21.72 -15.22
C VAL A 138 16.63 -20.94 -14.01
N SER A 139 16.49 -21.58 -12.86
CA SER A 139 16.09 -20.91 -11.62
C SER A 139 17.18 -19.97 -11.09
N GLU A 140 18.45 -20.34 -11.21
CA GLU A 140 19.60 -19.49 -10.88
C GLU A 140 19.68 -18.26 -11.78
N ASP A 141 19.54 -18.43 -13.10
CA ASP A 141 19.56 -17.32 -14.05
C ASP A 141 18.46 -16.28 -13.76
N ARG A 142 17.26 -16.73 -13.37
CA ARG A 142 16.16 -15.85 -12.94
C ARG A 142 16.44 -15.12 -11.62
N MET A 143 17.18 -15.75 -10.71
CA MET A 143 17.58 -15.12 -9.46
C MET A 143 18.67 -14.07 -9.73
N LEU A 144 19.60 -14.37 -10.62
CA LEU A 144 20.63 -13.43 -11.06
C LEU A 144 20.01 -12.20 -11.72
N SER A 145 19.04 -12.37 -12.63
CA SER A 145 18.33 -11.22 -13.21
C SER A 145 17.68 -10.35 -12.14
N LEU A 146 17.03 -10.95 -11.13
CA LEU A 146 16.41 -10.21 -10.04
C LEU A 146 17.42 -9.42 -9.17
N LEU A 147 18.65 -9.93 -9.01
CA LEU A 147 19.74 -9.27 -8.26
C LEU A 147 20.44 -8.17 -9.05
N SER A 148 20.46 -8.31 -10.38
CA SER A 148 21.14 -7.40 -11.30
C SER A 148 20.21 -6.32 -11.87
N ASP A 149 18.88 -6.49 -11.75
CA ASP A 149 17.91 -5.44 -12.05
C ASP A 149 18.23 -4.20 -11.21
N GLU A 150 18.81 -3.19 -11.88
CA GLU A 150 18.76 -1.80 -11.44
C GLU A 150 17.28 -1.46 -11.36
N THR A 151 16.74 -1.30 -10.16
CA THR A 151 15.54 -0.50 -10.02
C THR A 151 15.95 0.94 -10.34
N THR A 152 16.05 1.26 -11.63
CA THR A 152 15.65 2.58 -12.09
C THR A 152 14.23 2.74 -11.61
N GLU A 153 14.05 3.50 -10.54
CA GLU A 153 12.75 4.03 -10.15
C GLU A 153 12.29 5.05 -11.21
N THR A 154 12.08 4.60 -12.45
CA THR A 154 10.98 5.14 -13.22
C THR A 154 9.76 4.47 -12.63
N LYS A 155 9.10 5.17 -11.71
CA LYS A 155 7.67 4.97 -11.44
C LYS A 155 6.90 5.24 -12.73
N ASP A 156 7.05 4.36 -13.73
CA ASP A 156 5.99 4.14 -14.69
C ASP A 156 4.86 3.55 -13.84
N LEU A 157 3.94 4.43 -13.47
CA LEU A 157 2.71 4.09 -12.80
C LEU A 157 2.05 3.03 -13.68
N LYS A 158 2.18 1.76 -13.27
CA LYS A 158 1.58 0.63 -13.97
C LYS A 158 0.14 1.00 -14.24
N HIS A 159 -0.26 0.99 -15.51
CA HIS A 159 -1.63 1.27 -15.91
C HIS A 159 -2.56 0.38 -15.08
N ILE A 160 -3.31 0.99 -14.14
CA ILE A 160 -4.22 0.25 -13.28
C ILE A 160 -5.34 -0.25 -14.18
N ASP A 161 -5.56 -1.56 -14.19
CA ASP A 161 -6.68 -2.16 -14.93
C ASP A 161 -8.00 -1.54 -14.48
N ASN A 162 -8.88 -1.22 -15.42
CA ASN A 162 -10.15 -0.52 -15.19
C ASN A 162 -11.04 -1.28 -14.19
N LEU A 163 -10.92 -2.61 -14.13
CA LEU A 163 -11.60 -3.42 -13.11
C LEU A 163 -11.04 -3.20 -11.71
N THR A 164 -9.72 -3.12 -11.57
CA THR A 164 -9.05 -2.83 -10.29
C THR A 164 -9.38 -1.41 -9.83
N TYR A 165 -9.44 -0.48 -10.79
CA TYR A 165 -9.88 0.90 -10.59
C TYR A 165 -11.32 0.95 -10.05
N ASN A 166 -12.30 0.35 -10.73
CA ASN A 166 -13.70 0.38 -10.32
C ASN A 166 -13.87 -0.27 -8.94
N THR A 167 -13.22 -1.40 -8.72
CA THR A 167 -13.26 -2.10 -7.42
C THR A 167 -12.68 -1.25 -6.29
N PHE A 168 -11.63 -0.47 -6.56
CA PHE A 168 -11.03 0.42 -5.56
C PHE A 168 -11.97 1.58 -5.25
N VAL A 169 -12.49 2.26 -6.28
CA VAL A 169 -13.39 3.40 -6.13
C VAL A 169 -14.67 2.99 -5.40
N GLU A 170 -15.26 1.85 -5.74
CA GLU A 170 -16.41 1.29 -5.03
C GLU A 170 -16.10 1.04 -3.55
N LYS A 171 -15.01 0.32 -3.25
CA LYS A 171 -14.64 0.01 -1.86
C LYS A 171 -14.29 1.24 -1.04
N PHE A 172 -13.59 2.20 -1.64
CA PHE A 172 -13.29 3.48 -1.00
C PHE A 172 -14.61 4.20 -0.70
N ASN A 173 -15.50 4.29 -1.69
CA ASN A 173 -16.78 4.96 -1.53
C ASN A 173 -17.66 4.31 -0.46
N GLU A 174 -17.73 2.99 -0.42
CA GLU A 174 -18.45 2.24 0.61
C GLU A 174 -17.84 2.43 2.00
N SER A 175 -16.51 2.32 2.11
CA SER A 175 -15.81 2.39 3.41
C SER A 175 -15.95 3.76 4.07
N TYR A 176 -15.96 4.82 3.26
CA TYR A 176 -15.98 6.20 3.76
C TYR A 176 -17.33 6.92 3.55
N LYS A 177 -18.38 6.19 3.14
CA LYS A 177 -19.72 6.75 2.88
C LYS A 177 -20.30 7.52 4.07
N HIS A 178 -20.02 7.07 5.29
CA HIS A 178 -20.58 7.62 6.52
C HIS A 178 -19.62 8.54 7.29
N THR A 179 -18.35 8.60 6.89
CA THR A 179 -17.30 9.40 7.55
C THR A 179 -16.87 10.61 6.73
N LEU A 180 -16.95 10.54 5.40
CA LEU A 180 -16.61 11.65 4.52
C LEU A 180 -17.83 12.19 3.81
N ARG A 181 -17.89 13.52 3.66
CA ARG A 181 -18.89 14.19 2.83
C ARG A 181 -18.70 13.82 1.36
N ASP A 182 -19.75 13.97 0.56
CA ASP A 182 -19.72 13.59 -0.85
C ASP A 182 -18.63 14.33 -1.65
N GLU A 183 -18.46 15.63 -1.39
CA GLU A 183 -17.44 16.47 -2.03
C GLU A 183 -16.00 16.10 -1.61
N GLN A 184 -15.77 15.75 -0.35
CA GLN A 184 -14.48 15.27 0.14
C GLN A 184 -14.12 13.90 -0.45
N ARG A 185 -15.13 13.03 -0.57
CA ARG A 185 -14.96 11.70 -1.15
C ARG A 185 -14.67 11.79 -2.64
N LEU A 186 -15.32 12.71 -3.35
CA LEU A 186 -15.06 12.97 -4.76
C LEU A 186 -13.67 13.58 -4.98
N LEU A 187 -13.24 14.51 -4.11
CA LEU A 187 -11.88 15.07 -4.13
C LEU A 187 -10.81 13.99 -3.99
N LEU A 188 -10.92 13.16 -2.94
CA LEU A 188 -9.94 12.10 -2.68
C LEU A 188 -9.98 11.02 -3.76
N THR A 189 -11.16 10.70 -4.29
CA THR A 189 -11.29 9.80 -5.44
C THR A 189 -10.46 10.34 -6.59
N ASN A 190 -10.74 11.57 -7.05
CA ASN A 190 -10.01 12.20 -8.15
C ASN A 190 -8.50 12.33 -7.89
N TYR A 191 -8.10 12.56 -6.63
CA TYR A 191 -6.68 12.61 -6.26
C TYR A 191 -6.02 11.24 -6.42
N ILE A 192 -6.65 10.17 -5.96
CA ILE A 192 -6.11 8.81 -6.11
C ILE A 192 -6.13 8.38 -7.58
N THR A 193 -7.14 8.77 -8.36
CA THR A 193 -7.18 8.48 -9.79
C THR A 193 -6.13 9.26 -10.58
N SER A 194 -5.69 10.42 -10.07
CA SER A 194 -4.68 11.27 -10.71
C SER A 194 -3.35 10.53 -11.00
N PHE A 195 -3.05 9.51 -10.19
CA PHE A 195 -1.89 8.64 -10.38
C PHE A 195 -2.01 7.69 -11.59
N SER A 196 -3.19 7.56 -12.20
CA SER A 196 -3.43 6.67 -13.36
C SER A 196 -3.70 7.42 -14.67
N ASP A 197 -4.23 8.64 -14.62
CA ASP A 197 -4.69 9.41 -15.79
C ASP A 197 -3.88 10.72 -16.03
N ASN A 198 -2.68 10.82 -15.45
CA ASN A 198 -1.86 12.05 -15.44
C ASN A 198 -2.57 13.27 -14.82
N GLY A 199 -3.54 13.02 -13.92
CA GLY A 199 -4.25 14.03 -13.15
C GLY A 199 -5.23 14.87 -13.94
N LEU A 200 -5.73 14.38 -15.08
CA LEU A 200 -6.72 15.12 -15.87
C LEU A 200 -8.03 15.28 -15.09
N GLY A 201 -8.58 14.19 -14.54
CA GLY A 201 -9.81 14.22 -13.76
C GLY A 201 -9.69 15.13 -12.54
N LEU A 202 -8.57 15.04 -11.82
CA LEU A 202 -8.28 15.92 -10.68
C LEU A 202 -8.23 17.40 -11.08
N LYS A 203 -7.62 17.75 -12.21
CA LYS A 203 -7.55 19.14 -12.68
C LYS A 203 -8.92 19.71 -12.97
N VAL A 204 -9.77 18.95 -13.66
CA VAL A 204 -11.15 19.37 -13.96
C VAL A 204 -11.92 19.57 -12.66
N TYR A 205 -11.90 18.56 -11.78
CA TYR A 205 -12.60 18.61 -10.51
C TYR A 205 -12.14 19.78 -9.62
N MET A 206 -10.82 19.96 -9.46
CA MET A 206 -10.27 21.04 -8.63
C MET A 206 -10.66 22.42 -9.15
N ASN A 207 -10.70 22.61 -10.47
CA ASN A 207 -11.08 23.91 -11.04
C ASN A 207 -12.56 24.24 -10.74
N GLU A 208 -13.45 23.26 -10.92
CA GLU A 208 -14.87 23.41 -10.61
C GLU A 208 -15.10 23.62 -9.10
N GLU A 209 -14.43 22.80 -8.28
CA GLU A 209 -14.60 22.80 -6.84
C GLU A 209 -14.05 24.09 -6.20
N VAL A 210 -12.89 24.57 -6.64
CA VAL A 210 -12.35 25.87 -6.20
C VAL A 210 -13.31 27.01 -6.55
N GLY A 211 -13.90 26.99 -7.75
CA GLY A 211 -14.93 27.95 -8.15
C GLY A 211 -16.16 27.90 -7.23
N ARG A 212 -16.65 26.69 -6.94
CA ARG A 212 -17.79 26.46 -6.04
C ARG A 212 -17.52 26.97 -4.62
N LEU A 213 -16.34 26.68 -4.06
CA LEU A 213 -15.96 27.11 -2.71
C LEU A 213 -15.90 28.64 -2.62
N LYS A 214 -15.31 29.32 -3.61
CA LYS A 214 -15.29 30.80 -3.67
C LYS A 214 -16.70 31.39 -3.69
N GLN A 215 -17.60 30.84 -4.51
CA GLN A 215 -18.99 31.29 -4.57
C GLN A 215 -19.72 31.12 -3.23
N LYS A 216 -19.53 29.97 -2.56
CA LYS A 216 -20.13 29.72 -1.24
C LYS A 216 -19.62 30.71 -0.18
N ILE A 217 -18.31 30.95 -0.13
CA ILE A 217 -17.72 31.91 0.82
C ILE A 217 -18.25 33.32 0.55
N ASN A 218 -18.28 33.77 -0.71
CA ASN A 218 -18.84 35.08 -1.06
C ASN A 218 -20.32 35.22 -0.67
N THR A 219 -21.10 34.14 -0.82
CA THR A 219 -22.50 34.14 -0.40
C THR A 219 -22.64 34.25 1.12
N LEU A 220 -21.80 33.54 1.87
CA LEU A 220 -21.74 33.60 3.34
C LEU A 220 -21.37 35.00 3.83
N LEU A 221 -20.37 35.65 3.21
CA LEU A 221 -19.96 37.01 3.53
C LEU A 221 -21.06 38.06 3.29
N VAL A 222 -21.96 37.82 2.34
CA VAL A 222 -23.06 38.74 2.01
C VAL A 222 -24.30 38.51 2.88
N LYS A 223 -24.65 37.24 3.14
CA LYS A 223 -25.91 36.89 3.81
C LYS A 223 -25.83 36.97 5.34
N SER A 224 -24.65 36.78 5.90
CA SER A 224 -24.50 36.53 7.33
C SER A 224 -23.71 37.63 8.00
N SER A 225 -24.23 38.14 9.11
CA SER A 225 -23.50 39.11 9.95
C SER A 225 -22.53 38.37 10.87
N PHE A 226 -21.44 37.85 10.29
CA PHE A 226 -20.32 37.35 11.07
C PHE A 226 -19.53 38.50 11.70
N SER A 227 -18.84 38.24 12.82
CA SER A 227 -17.92 39.22 13.40
C SER A 227 -16.74 39.49 12.45
N ASP A 228 -16.13 40.67 12.55
CA ASP A 228 -15.00 41.08 11.70
C ASP A 228 -13.86 40.06 11.63
N ASP A 229 -13.56 39.32 12.71
CA ASP A 229 -12.52 38.27 12.72
C ASP A 229 -12.83 37.11 11.77
N TYR A 230 -14.10 36.67 11.68
CA TYR A 230 -14.53 35.63 10.76
C TYR A 230 -14.49 36.12 9.31
N ASN A 231 -14.91 37.36 9.05
CA ASN A 231 -14.83 37.96 7.72
C ASN A 231 -13.38 38.04 7.24
N GLN A 232 -12.44 38.43 8.11
CA GLN A 232 -11.00 38.43 7.78
C GLN A 232 -10.47 37.03 7.47
N LYS A 233 -10.90 36.00 8.20
CA LYS A 233 -10.50 34.61 7.95
C LYS A 233 -11.05 34.08 6.62
N PHE A 234 -12.30 34.38 6.28
CA PHE A 234 -12.88 34.02 4.99
C PHE A 234 -12.17 34.71 3.81
N ASN A 235 -11.81 35.99 3.96
CA ASN A 235 -11.02 36.70 2.96
C ASN A 235 -9.64 36.07 2.74
N LYS A 236 -8.94 35.65 3.81
CA LYS A 236 -7.67 34.89 3.68
C LYS A 236 -7.84 33.56 2.94
N ILE A 237 -8.96 32.87 3.15
CA ILE A 237 -9.26 31.63 2.42
C ILE A 237 -9.50 31.91 0.94
N LEU A 238 -10.22 32.99 0.60
CA LEU A 238 -10.40 33.42 -0.79
C LEU A 238 -9.07 33.71 -1.48
N GLU A 239 -8.19 34.49 -0.84
CA GLU A 239 -6.83 34.76 -1.36
C GLU A 239 -6.04 33.46 -1.61
N LYS A 240 -6.15 32.51 -0.69
CA LYS A 240 -5.50 31.19 -0.83
C LYS A 240 -6.06 30.40 -2.01
N LEU A 241 -7.38 30.39 -2.18
CA LEU A 241 -8.06 29.75 -3.31
C LEU A 241 -7.77 30.44 -4.65
N ASP A 242 -7.52 31.75 -4.67
CA ASP A 242 -7.06 32.48 -5.86
C ASP A 242 -5.65 32.05 -6.26
N GLY A 243 -4.77 31.86 -5.27
CA GLY A 243 -3.40 31.37 -5.47
C GLY A 243 -3.30 29.98 -6.11
N PHE A 244 -4.33 29.13 -5.99
CA PHE A 244 -4.31 27.77 -6.54
C PHE A 244 -4.23 27.74 -8.07
N SER A 245 -4.74 28.77 -8.74
CA SER A 245 -4.68 28.88 -10.21
C SER A 245 -3.26 29.02 -10.77
N SER A 246 -2.31 29.49 -9.94
CA SER A 246 -0.96 29.87 -10.33
C SER A 246 0.08 28.77 -10.16
N ARG A 247 -0.28 27.64 -9.54
CA ARG A 247 0.65 26.55 -9.19
C ARG A 247 0.12 25.19 -9.63
N LYS A 248 1.03 24.22 -9.77
CA LYS A 248 0.63 22.82 -10.02
C LYS A 248 -0.11 22.26 -8.81
N ILE A 249 -1.06 21.37 -9.07
CA ILE A 249 -1.81 20.68 -8.01
C ILE A 249 -0.84 19.77 -7.25
N ASP A 250 -0.65 20.06 -5.97
CA ASP A 250 0.15 19.30 -5.02
C ASP A 250 -0.73 18.73 -3.90
N GLU A 251 -0.15 17.87 -3.05
CA GLU A 251 -0.84 17.26 -1.92
C GLU A 251 -1.37 18.32 -0.95
N ASP A 252 -0.62 19.39 -0.73
CA ASP A 252 -1.01 20.50 0.14
C ASP A 252 -2.28 21.19 -0.37
N MET A 253 -2.39 21.43 -1.69
CA MET A 253 -3.57 22.02 -2.30
C MET A 253 -4.80 21.13 -2.12
N VAL A 254 -4.67 19.81 -2.27
CA VAL A 254 -5.76 18.86 -2.05
C VAL A 254 -6.19 18.85 -0.58
N LYS A 255 -5.21 18.84 0.34
CA LYS A 255 -5.46 18.89 1.79
C LYS A 255 -6.16 20.18 2.20
N ASP A 256 -5.73 21.31 1.66
CA ASP A 256 -6.36 22.60 1.89
C ASP A 256 -7.80 22.62 1.38
N THR A 257 -8.06 22.16 0.15
CA THR A 257 -9.42 22.04 -0.40
C THR A 257 -10.30 21.14 0.48
N PHE A 258 -9.76 20.02 0.96
CA PHE A 258 -10.48 19.10 1.85
C PHE A 258 -10.94 19.77 3.14
N TYR A 259 -10.07 20.55 3.79
CA TYR A 259 -10.43 21.26 5.04
C TYR A 259 -11.36 22.44 4.79
N ILE A 260 -11.19 23.15 3.67
CA ILE A 260 -12.09 24.25 3.31
C ILE A 260 -13.50 23.73 3.04
N GLN A 261 -13.64 22.58 2.36
CA GLN A 261 -14.92 21.90 2.18
C GLN A 261 -15.62 21.63 3.52
N ASP A 262 -14.88 21.09 4.50
CA ASP A 262 -15.44 20.77 5.80
C ASP A 262 -15.85 22.02 6.58
N LEU A 263 -14.98 23.03 6.61
CA LEU A 263 -15.24 24.31 7.27
C LEU A 263 -16.51 24.98 6.75
N ILE A 264 -16.67 25.06 5.42
CA ILE A 264 -17.87 25.68 4.82
C ILE A 264 -19.13 24.89 5.20
N ALA A 265 -19.05 23.56 5.22
CA ALA A 265 -20.19 22.73 5.57
C ALA A 265 -20.56 22.83 7.06
N GLU A 266 -19.59 22.99 7.95
CA GLU A 266 -19.82 23.27 9.37
C GLU A 266 -20.48 24.63 9.60
N VAL A 267 -19.99 25.67 8.93
CA VAL A 267 -20.55 27.03 9.04
C VAL A 267 -22.01 27.05 8.57
N LEU A 268 -22.31 26.46 7.40
CA LEU A 268 -23.67 26.38 6.87
C LEU A 268 -24.62 25.54 7.74
N LYS A 269 -24.10 24.58 8.50
CA LYS A 269 -24.89 23.78 9.44
C LYS A 269 -25.24 24.58 10.70
N ASN A 270 -24.37 25.48 11.12
CA ASN A 270 -24.57 26.30 12.33
C ASN A 270 -25.44 27.55 12.09
N GLU A 271 -25.72 27.90 10.82
CA GLU A 271 -26.64 28.98 10.43
C GLU A 271 -28.11 28.54 10.26
N ASN A 272 -28.36 27.23 10.13
CA ASN A 272 -29.70 26.63 10.10
C ASN A 272 -30.08 26.08 11.48
#